data_AF-A0A847G7U8-F1
#
_entry.id   AF-A0A847G7U8-F1
#
_cell.length_a   1.000
_cell.length_b   1.000
_cell.length_c   1.000
_cell.angle_alpha   90.00
_cell.angle_beta   90.00
_cell.angle_gamma   90.00
#
_symmetry.space_group_name_H-M   'P 1'
#
loop_
_entity.id
_entity.type
_entity.pdbx_description
1 polymer ?
#
loop_
_entity_poly.entity_id
_entity_poly.type
_entity_poly.pdbx_seq_one_letter_code
_entity_poly.pdbx_strand_id
1 'polypeptide(L)'
;NQKGSNGISIYFPNSKLFQAQGADYNTYITTADRFTKESLWDDYLAFHYYGLEIKPDNKPAEDSEVSAPGAGEITINPIEVSSDSASYGNPLELSTTIAGENVSYLYIFTGRFTREQDFLQVIDLDYIDSEETFETDGRVIPDWGEGDIPVVMDWEPIAYVVDDGSRKQMVLLEPNTFGAGTEDTLYTVEGIYKFANGESDRFATLYFDGEGGLVQVMGFSTTNPVGPQHEITPEKGDQFSILHQYIPMTDTGGETETVYKEAGRLTFGDTPWTWEEHEAAKGQYLIGIIAEDQDGNSYAEYVAVTAE
;
A
#
# COMPACT_ATOMS: atom_id res chain seq x y z
N ASN A 1 18.95 -3.19 0.18
CA ASN A 1 18.94 -4.63 0.56
C ASN A 1 18.16 -4.81 1.85
N GLN A 2 16.89 -5.21 1.77
CA GLN A 2 16.11 -5.57 2.95
C GLN A 2 16.69 -6.85 3.59
N LYS A 3 16.67 -6.95 4.91
CA LYS A 3 17.05 -8.18 5.63
C LYS A 3 16.16 -9.33 5.15
N GLY A 4 16.74 -10.52 4.93
CA GLY A 4 16.02 -11.69 4.39
C GLY A 4 15.88 -11.73 2.86
N SER A 5 16.19 -10.65 2.13
CA SER A 5 16.11 -10.64 0.66
C SER A 5 17.30 -11.34 0.00
N ASN A 6 17.00 -12.21 -0.96
CA ASN A 6 18.00 -12.96 -1.76
C ASN A 6 18.26 -12.32 -3.13
N GLY A 7 17.67 -11.16 -3.41
CA GLY A 7 17.77 -10.49 -4.72
C GLY A 7 16.97 -11.15 -5.85
N ILE A 8 16.04 -12.06 -5.53
CA ILE A 8 15.12 -12.70 -6.47
C ILE A 8 13.70 -12.45 -5.96
N SER A 9 12.85 -11.89 -6.80
CA SER A 9 11.41 -11.74 -6.55
C SER A 9 10.64 -12.76 -7.39
N ILE A 10 9.62 -13.37 -6.80
CA ILE A 10 8.65 -14.22 -7.48
C ILE A 10 7.26 -13.67 -7.19
N TYR A 11 6.41 -13.62 -8.22
CA TYR A 11 5.02 -13.22 -8.02
C TYR A 11 4.24 -14.38 -7.40
N PHE A 12 3.69 -14.14 -6.20
CA PHE A 12 2.80 -15.06 -5.51
C PHE A 12 1.36 -14.57 -5.68
N PRO A 13 0.54 -15.22 -6.52
CA PRO A 13 -0.85 -14.81 -6.71
C PRO A 13 -1.70 -15.14 -5.49
N ASN A 14 -2.70 -14.31 -5.19
CA ASN A 14 -3.73 -14.63 -4.20
C ASN A 14 -4.83 -15.56 -4.75
N SER A 15 -5.71 -16.05 -3.88
CA SER A 15 -6.79 -16.97 -4.28
C SER A 15 -7.79 -16.36 -5.26
N LYS A 16 -7.94 -15.03 -5.32
CA LYS A 16 -8.81 -14.34 -6.30
C LYS A 16 -8.46 -14.73 -7.73
N LEU A 17 -7.17 -14.94 -8.05
CA LEU A 17 -6.73 -15.41 -9.37
C LEU A 17 -7.40 -16.73 -9.76
N PHE A 18 -7.67 -17.59 -8.79
CA PHE A 18 -8.25 -18.92 -8.96
C PHE A 18 -9.78 -18.94 -8.88
N GLN A 19 -10.39 -17.89 -8.34
CA GLN A 19 -11.85 -17.70 -8.30
C GLN A 19 -12.37 -16.95 -9.53
N ALA A 20 -11.53 -16.14 -10.18
CA ALA A 20 -11.90 -15.36 -11.36
C ALA A 20 -12.13 -16.25 -12.59
N GLN A 21 -13.37 -16.31 -13.08
CA GLN A 21 -13.67 -16.90 -14.38
C GLN A 21 -13.10 -16.00 -15.50
N GLY A 22 -11.97 -16.37 -16.12
CA GLY A 22 -11.52 -15.75 -17.37
C GLY A 22 -10.03 -15.44 -17.51
N ALA A 23 -9.74 -14.18 -17.89
CA ALA A 23 -8.48 -13.75 -18.48
C ALA A 23 -7.31 -13.70 -17.50
N ASP A 24 -7.53 -13.54 -16.20
CA ASP A 24 -6.45 -13.31 -15.24
C ASP A 24 -5.61 -14.57 -14.99
N TYR A 25 -6.24 -15.71 -14.71
CA TYR A 25 -5.54 -16.99 -14.62
C TYR A 25 -4.87 -17.36 -15.96
N ASN A 26 -5.57 -17.19 -17.09
CA ASN A 26 -5.03 -17.46 -18.41
C ASN A 26 -3.84 -16.54 -18.77
N THR A 27 -3.87 -15.28 -18.33
CA THR A 27 -2.79 -14.30 -18.54
C THR A 27 -1.60 -14.65 -17.67
N TYR A 28 -1.84 -15.03 -16.41
CA TYR A 28 -0.81 -15.50 -15.50
C TYR A 28 -0.08 -16.73 -16.06
N ILE A 29 -0.79 -17.80 -16.39
CA ILE A 29 -0.17 -19.02 -16.94
C ILE A 29 0.54 -18.74 -18.28
N THR A 30 0.05 -17.82 -19.11
CA THR A 30 0.69 -17.48 -20.38
C THR A 30 1.97 -16.66 -20.17
N THR A 31 1.96 -15.74 -19.21
CA THR A 31 3.10 -14.87 -18.90
C THR A 31 4.19 -15.64 -18.15
N ALA A 32 3.79 -16.55 -17.26
CA ALA A 32 4.67 -17.38 -16.46
C ALA A 32 5.05 -18.71 -17.15
N ASP A 33 4.52 -19.01 -18.34
CA ASP A 33 4.55 -20.32 -19.02
C ASP A 33 5.91 -21.03 -18.98
N ARG A 34 7.00 -20.30 -19.28
CA ARG A 34 8.34 -20.90 -19.26
C ARG A 34 8.78 -21.22 -17.83
N PHE A 35 8.58 -20.29 -16.91
CA PHE A 35 8.96 -20.48 -15.52
C PHE A 35 8.15 -21.61 -14.88
N THR A 36 6.85 -21.68 -15.14
CA THR A 36 5.98 -22.71 -14.57
C THR A 36 6.22 -24.09 -15.17
N LYS A 37 6.65 -24.19 -16.44
CA LYS A 37 7.10 -25.45 -17.05
C LYS A 37 8.46 -25.95 -16.55
N GLU A 38 9.37 -25.04 -16.23
CA GLU A 38 10.73 -25.37 -15.78
C GLU A 38 10.82 -25.48 -14.24
N SER A 39 9.74 -25.20 -13.52
CA SER A 39 9.64 -25.29 -12.05
C SER A 39 8.41 -26.11 -11.62
N LEU A 40 8.24 -26.33 -10.31
CA LEU A 40 7.02 -26.93 -9.74
C LEU A 40 6.05 -25.85 -9.23
N TRP A 41 6.14 -24.62 -9.76
CA TRP A 41 5.41 -23.48 -9.21
C TRP A 41 3.90 -23.62 -9.35
N ASP A 42 3.41 -24.00 -10.53
CA ASP A 42 1.97 -24.22 -10.74
C ASP A 42 1.45 -25.40 -9.91
N ASP A 43 2.25 -26.47 -9.78
CA ASP A 43 1.89 -27.62 -8.95
C ASP A 43 1.84 -27.24 -7.46
N TYR A 44 2.74 -26.35 -7.01
CA TYR A 44 2.73 -25.79 -5.66
C TYR A 44 1.50 -24.90 -5.43
N LEU A 45 1.16 -24.02 -6.37
CA LEU A 45 -0.04 -23.18 -6.26
C LEU A 45 -1.32 -24.03 -6.26
N ALA A 46 -1.36 -25.09 -7.06
CA ALA A 46 -2.47 -26.04 -7.06
C ALA A 46 -2.57 -26.82 -5.73
N PHE A 47 -1.44 -27.21 -5.13
CA PHE A 47 -1.42 -27.74 -3.77
C PHE A 47 -1.92 -26.73 -2.74
N HIS A 48 -1.42 -25.50 -2.80
CA HIS A 48 -1.72 -24.45 -1.82
C HIS A 48 -3.19 -24.03 -1.86
N TYR A 49 -3.75 -23.83 -3.06
CA TYR A 49 -5.11 -23.32 -3.23
C TYR A 49 -6.18 -24.39 -3.35
N TYR A 50 -5.85 -25.64 -3.70
CA TYR A 50 -6.83 -26.71 -3.89
C TYR A 50 -6.52 -28.00 -3.11
N GLY A 51 -5.42 -28.04 -2.35
CA GLY A 51 -5.02 -29.21 -1.56
C GLY A 51 -4.55 -30.41 -2.40
N LEU A 52 -4.21 -30.21 -3.67
CA LEU A 52 -3.76 -31.27 -4.58
C LEU A 52 -2.33 -31.73 -4.28
N GLU A 53 -2.00 -32.99 -4.48
CA GLU A 53 -0.62 -33.46 -4.31
C GLU A 53 0.35 -32.76 -5.30
N ILE A 54 1.54 -32.35 -4.83
CA ILE A 54 2.57 -31.74 -5.69
C ILE A 54 3.13 -32.79 -6.65
N LYS A 55 2.60 -32.81 -7.87
CA LYS A 55 3.00 -33.71 -8.96
C LYS A 55 2.93 -32.94 -10.29
N PRO A 56 3.88 -33.19 -11.22
CA PRO A 56 3.84 -32.56 -12.53
C PRO A 56 2.49 -32.76 -13.22
N ASP A 57 1.97 -31.67 -13.80
CA ASP A 57 0.70 -31.61 -14.54
C ASP A 57 -0.56 -31.85 -13.68
N ASN A 58 -0.46 -31.78 -12.35
CA ASN A 58 -1.62 -31.96 -11.47
C ASN A 58 -2.46 -30.67 -11.38
N LYS A 59 -3.44 -30.56 -12.28
CA LYS A 59 -4.29 -29.38 -12.39
C LYS A 59 -5.62 -29.56 -11.63
N PRO A 60 -6.14 -28.51 -10.98
CA PRO A 60 -7.48 -28.54 -10.43
C PRO A 60 -8.51 -28.79 -11.53
N ALA A 61 -9.56 -29.55 -11.21
CA ALA A 61 -10.72 -29.65 -12.08
C ALA A 61 -11.42 -28.28 -12.16
N GLU A 62 -12.08 -27.97 -13.28
CA GLU A 62 -12.71 -26.65 -13.53
C GLU A 62 -13.67 -26.20 -12.43
N ASP A 63 -14.32 -27.14 -11.72
CA ASP A 63 -15.29 -26.86 -10.65
C ASP A 63 -14.74 -27.17 -9.23
N SER A 64 -13.41 -27.25 -9.07
CA SER A 64 -12.80 -27.52 -7.75
C SER A 64 -13.00 -26.33 -6.81
N GLU A 65 -13.37 -26.61 -5.57
CA GLU A 65 -13.47 -25.57 -4.53
C GLU A 65 -12.08 -25.08 -4.13
N VAL A 66 -11.90 -23.76 -4.08
CA VAL A 66 -10.65 -23.11 -3.67
C VAL A 66 -10.61 -23.08 -2.14
N SER A 67 -9.58 -23.69 -1.55
CA SER A 67 -9.38 -23.75 -0.09
C SER A 67 -8.90 -22.44 0.50
N ALA A 68 -8.14 -21.63 -0.25
CA ALA A 68 -7.59 -20.33 0.15
C ALA A 68 -7.15 -20.26 1.63
N PRO A 69 -6.09 -20.97 2.05
CA PRO A 69 -5.79 -21.18 3.47
C PRO A 69 -5.47 -19.89 4.27
N GLY A 70 -5.08 -18.81 3.59
CA GLY A 70 -4.88 -17.49 4.21
C GLY A 70 -6.12 -16.60 4.21
N ALA A 71 -7.22 -17.00 3.57
CA ALA A 71 -8.44 -16.20 3.53
C ALA A 71 -9.13 -16.22 4.90
N GLY A 72 -9.67 -15.08 5.31
CA GLY A 72 -10.44 -14.94 6.54
C GLY A 72 -11.83 -14.39 6.26
N GLU A 73 -12.82 -14.76 7.09
CA GLU A 73 -14.10 -14.05 7.14
C GLU A 73 -13.98 -12.90 8.15
N ILE A 74 -13.46 -11.77 7.70
CA ILE A 74 -13.23 -10.60 8.56
C ILE A 74 -14.46 -9.69 8.54
N THR A 75 -14.87 -9.24 9.73
CA THR A 75 -15.89 -8.22 9.93
C THR A 75 -15.32 -7.09 10.77
N ILE A 76 -15.66 -5.86 10.42
CA ILE A 76 -15.24 -4.66 11.15
C ILE A 76 -16.53 -4.00 11.66
N ASN A 77 -16.60 -3.71 12.96
CA ASN A 77 -17.73 -2.96 13.49
C ASN A 77 -17.74 -1.52 12.96
N PRO A 78 -18.89 -0.82 12.95
CA PRO A 78 -18.93 0.59 12.62
C PRO A 78 -17.93 1.38 13.46
N ILE A 79 -17.17 2.28 12.82
CA ILE A 79 -16.20 3.12 13.50
C ILE A 79 -16.94 4.15 14.34
N GLU A 80 -16.68 4.15 15.65
CA GLU A 80 -17.16 5.17 16.57
C GLU A 80 -16.14 6.32 16.66
N VAL A 81 -16.65 7.55 16.71
CA VAL A 81 -15.83 8.76 16.86
C VAL A 81 -16.23 9.51 18.12
N SER A 82 -15.24 9.99 18.86
CA SER A 82 -15.46 10.83 20.05
C SER A 82 -16.00 12.23 19.72
N SER A 83 -15.80 12.69 18.48
CA SER A 83 -16.23 13.99 17.94
C SER A 83 -16.42 13.89 16.42
N ASP A 84 -17.32 14.70 15.86
CA ASP A 84 -17.51 14.79 14.40
C ASP A 84 -16.46 15.70 13.72
N SER A 85 -15.61 16.36 14.51
CA SER A 85 -14.53 17.21 14.03
C SER A 85 -13.24 17.10 14.83
N ALA A 86 -12.12 17.35 14.15
CA ALA A 86 -10.78 17.48 14.70
C ALA A 86 -10.03 18.66 14.05
N SER A 87 -8.94 19.09 14.66
CA SER A 87 -8.05 20.13 14.13
C SER A 87 -6.61 19.83 14.54
N TYR A 88 -5.65 20.52 13.95
CA TYR A 88 -4.25 20.32 14.31
C TYR A 88 -4.00 20.62 15.80
N GLY A 89 -3.38 19.68 16.51
CA GLY A 89 -3.18 19.63 17.96
C GLY A 89 -4.42 19.30 18.80
N ASN A 90 -5.56 18.99 18.18
CA ASN A 90 -6.80 18.59 18.86
C ASN A 90 -7.44 17.41 18.08
N PRO A 91 -6.92 16.19 18.27
CA PRO A 91 -7.43 15.00 17.58
C PRO A 91 -8.82 14.58 18.09
N LEU A 92 -9.47 13.72 17.32
CA LEU A 92 -10.59 12.90 17.78
C LEU A 92 -10.10 11.46 17.97
N GLU A 93 -10.66 10.75 18.94
CA GLU A 93 -10.48 9.31 19.08
C GLU A 93 -11.42 8.55 18.10
N LEU A 94 -10.83 7.61 17.36
CA LEU A 94 -11.49 6.57 16.58
C LEU A 94 -11.49 5.28 17.40
N SER A 95 -12.60 4.53 17.37
CA SER A 95 -12.62 3.18 17.93
C SER A 95 -13.48 2.20 17.13
N THR A 96 -13.04 0.95 17.05
CA THR A 96 -13.82 -0.16 16.49
C THR A 96 -13.33 -1.50 17.04
N THR A 97 -13.98 -2.59 16.64
CA THR A 97 -13.56 -3.96 16.92
C THR A 97 -13.64 -4.76 15.64
N ILE A 98 -12.58 -5.53 15.38
CA ILE A 98 -12.44 -6.38 14.19
C ILE A 98 -12.53 -7.83 14.66
N ALA A 99 -13.42 -8.61 14.04
CA ALA A 99 -13.59 -10.03 14.33
C ALA A 99 -13.31 -10.85 13.07
N GLY A 100 -12.55 -11.93 13.21
CA GLY A 100 -12.19 -12.81 12.10
C GLY A 100 -10.92 -13.61 12.40
N GLU A 101 -10.60 -14.53 11.50
CA GLU A 101 -9.35 -15.29 11.51
C GLU A 101 -8.42 -14.79 10.40
N ASN A 102 -7.14 -15.19 10.46
CA ASN A 102 -6.13 -14.89 9.43
C ASN A 102 -5.94 -13.40 9.12
N VAL A 103 -6.17 -12.50 10.09
CA VAL A 103 -5.86 -11.08 9.94
C VAL A 103 -4.34 -10.92 9.77
N SER A 104 -3.95 -10.26 8.69
CA SER A 104 -2.56 -9.99 8.31
C SER A 104 -2.17 -8.58 8.75
N TYR A 105 -2.56 -7.54 8.03
CA TYR A 105 -2.27 -6.15 8.38
C TYR A 105 -3.55 -5.36 8.61
N LEU A 106 -3.46 -4.37 9.49
CA LEU A 106 -4.47 -3.34 9.63
C LEU A 106 -3.90 -2.02 9.10
N TYR A 107 -4.75 -1.20 8.49
CA TYR A 107 -4.37 0.09 7.94
C TYR A 107 -5.34 1.18 8.35
N ILE A 108 -4.81 2.37 8.56
CA ILE A 108 -5.57 3.61 8.56
C ILE A 108 -5.51 4.21 7.15
N PHE A 109 -6.66 4.62 6.63
CA PHE A 109 -6.79 5.33 5.37
C PHE A 109 -7.42 6.69 5.64
N THR A 110 -6.86 7.75 5.07
CA THR A 110 -7.43 9.09 5.16
C THR A 110 -7.55 9.71 3.77
N GLY A 111 -8.77 9.99 3.35
CA GLY A 111 -9.08 10.73 2.13
C GLY A 111 -9.73 12.08 2.42
N ARG A 112 -9.36 13.13 1.68
CA ARG A 112 -10.04 14.43 1.72
C ARG A 112 -10.90 14.63 0.49
N PHE A 113 -12.16 14.98 0.68
CA PHE A 113 -13.03 15.34 -0.43
C PHE A 113 -12.53 16.62 -1.11
N THR A 114 -12.52 16.63 -2.44
CA THR A 114 -12.34 17.87 -3.21
C THR A 114 -13.48 18.83 -2.93
N ARG A 115 -13.28 20.11 -3.26
CA ARG A 115 -14.31 21.15 -3.08
C ARG A 115 -15.62 20.81 -3.81
N GLU A 116 -15.51 20.17 -4.96
CA GLU A 116 -16.64 19.75 -5.79
C GLU A 116 -17.19 18.37 -5.38
N GLN A 117 -16.51 17.66 -4.47
CA GLN A 117 -16.82 16.31 -4.00
C GLN A 117 -16.91 15.25 -5.11
N ASP A 118 -16.26 15.54 -6.24
CA ASP A 118 -16.13 14.65 -7.39
C ASP A 118 -14.96 13.67 -7.24
N PHE A 119 -14.01 13.98 -6.35
CA PHE A 119 -12.91 13.09 -5.99
C PHE A 119 -12.68 13.06 -4.48
N LEU A 120 -12.16 11.93 -4.02
CA LEU A 120 -11.47 11.77 -2.75
C LEU A 120 -9.96 11.79 -3.04
N GLN A 121 -9.25 12.83 -2.61
CA GLN A 121 -7.79 12.87 -2.64
C GLN A 121 -7.28 11.99 -1.50
N VAL A 122 -6.45 10.99 -1.79
CA VAL A 122 -5.79 10.20 -0.73
C VAL A 122 -4.72 11.08 -0.09
N ILE A 123 -4.81 11.24 1.23
CA ILE A 123 -3.94 12.12 2.02
C ILE A 123 -2.92 11.28 2.80
N ASP A 124 -3.39 10.17 3.35
CA ASP A 124 -2.60 9.28 4.19
C ASP A 124 -3.12 7.84 4.06
N LEU A 125 -2.17 6.91 4.12
CA LEU A 125 -2.38 5.48 4.22
C LEU A 125 -1.21 4.99 5.07
N ASP A 126 -1.47 4.30 6.17
CA ASP A 126 -0.40 3.74 6.99
C ASP A 126 -0.85 2.44 7.66
N TYR A 127 0.12 1.64 8.10
CA TYR A 127 -0.16 0.52 8.98
C TYR A 127 -0.67 1.03 10.33
N ILE A 128 -1.60 0.28 10.91
CA ILE A 128 -1.92 0.39 12.34
C ILE A 128 -0.95 -0.51 13.08
N ASP A 129 -0.27 0.04 14.08
CA ASP A 129 0.65 -0.71 14.92
C ASP A 129 -0.07 -1.79 15.73
N SER A 130 0.58 -2.94 15.91
CA SER A 130 0.16 -3.97 16.84
C SER A 130 0.93 -3.83 18.17
N GLU A 131 0.32 -4.30 19.27
CA GLU A 131 1.01 -4.27 20.58
C GLU A 131 2.24 -5.18 20.59
N GLU A 132 2.16 -6.30 19.90
CA GLU A 132 3.21 -7.31 19.79
C GLU A 132 3.48 -7.60 18.31
N THR A 133 4.68 -8.08 18.01
CA THR A 133 5.07 -8.45 16.65
C THR A 133 5.80 -9.79 16.65
N PHE A 134 5.76 -10.47 15.51
CA PHE A 134 6.58 -11.65 15.27
C PHE A 134 7.67 -11.34 14.24
N GLU A 135 8.86 -11.91 14.44
CA GLU A 135 9.90 -11.94 13.41
C GLU A 135 10.01 -13.34 12.82
N THR A 136 9.89 -13.44 11.49
CA THR A 136 10.14 -14.68 10.74
C THR A 136 10.97 -14.38 9.50
N ASP A 137 12.06 -15.13 9.31
CA ASP A 137 12.99 -14.96 8.18
C ASP A 137 13.47 -13.50 7.93
N GLY A 138 13.59 -12.72 9.02
CA GLY A 138 14.01 -11.32 8.98
C GLY A 138 12.92 -10.33 8.56
N ARG A 139 11.66 -10.78 8.48
CA ARG A 139 10.48 -9.94 8.30
C ARG A 139 9.72 -9.82 9.62
N VAL A 140 9.37 -8.59 9.98
CA VAL A 140 8.47 -8.29 11.08
C VAL A 140 7.03 -8.27 10.55
N ILE A 141 6.12 -8.91 11.28
CA ILE A 141 4.69 -8.90 11.01
C ILE A 141 3.93 -8.65 12.32
N PRO A 142 2.73 -8.04 12.26
CA PRO A 142 1.94 -7.80 13.47
C PRO A 142 1.44 -9.10 14.11
N ASP A 143 1.36 -9.09 15.44
CA ASP A 143 0.63 -10.07 16.24
C ASP A 143 -0.64 -9.42 16.80
N TRP A 144 -1.79 -9.89 16.34
CA TRP A 144 -3.09 -9.40 16.79
C TRP A 144 -3.66 -10.17 17.99
N GLY A 145 -2.97 -11.21 18.47
CA GLY A 145 -3.42 -12.06 19.57
C GLY A 145 -4.58 -12.99 19.21
N GLU A 146 -5.23 -13.53 20.24
CA GLU A 146 -6.41 -14.40 20.08
C GLU A 146 -7.71 -13.60 20.31
N GLY A 147 -8.70 -13.81 19.44
CA GLY A 147 -10.04 -13.23 19.56
C GLY A 147 -10.20 -11.94 18.77
N ASP A 148 -11.20 -11.14 19.14
CA ASP A 148 -11.51 -9.89 18.48
C ASP A 148 -10.43 -8.84 18.75
N ILE A 149 -10.08 -8.08 17.72
CA ILE A 149 -9.01 -7.07 17.75
C ILE A 149 -9.64 -5.70 18.03
N PRO A 150 -9.43 -5.10 19.22
CA PRO A 150 -9.85 -3.74 19.47
C PRO A 150 -8.90 -2.77 18.76
N VAL A 151 -9.45 -1.79 18.06
CA VAL A 151 -8.68 -0.67 17.50
C VAL A 151 -9.16 0.59 18.19
N VAL A 152 -8.23 1.31 18.83
CA VAL A 152 -8.47 2.62 19.45
C VAL A 152 -7.27 3.50 19.12
N MET A 153 -7.51 4.63 18.45
CA MET A 153 -6.43 5.53 18.04
C MET A 153 -6.91 6.98 17.93
N ASP A 154 -6.00 7.92 18.14
CA ASP A 154 -6.25 9.33 17.87
C ASP A 154 -6.04 9.60 16.38
N TRP A 155 -6.96 10.36 15.78
CA TRP A 155 -6.84 10.89 14.43
C TRP A 155 -6.81 12.41 14.43
N GLU A 156 -5.86 12.94 13.67
CA GLU A 156 -5.66 14.37 13.46
C GLU A 156 -5.50 14.65 11.96
N PRO A 157 -6.01 15.78 11.43
CA PRO A 157 -5.82 16.13 10.04
C PRO A 157 -4.37 16.55 9.75
N ILE A 158 -3.51 15.57 9.52
CA ILE A 158 -2.11 15.75 9.12
C ILE A 158 -1.87 15.30 7.67
N ALA A 159 -0.83 15.85 7.06
CA ALA A 159 -0.34 15.47 5.75
C ALA A 159 1.18 15.48 5.74
N TYR A 160 1.79 14.57 4.97
CA TYR A 160 3.23 14.46 4.87
C TYR A 160 3.80 15.32 3.76
N VAL A 161 4.97 15.91 4.04
CA VAL A 161 5.64 16.84 3.16
C VAL A 161 7.11 16.44 3.05
N VAL A 162 7.61 16.31 1.82
CA VAL A 162 9.05 16.11 1.57
C VAL A 162 9.72 17.46 1.35
N ASP A 163 10.83 17.69 2.05
CA ASP A 163 11.73 18.83 1.91
C ASP A 163 12.98 18.44 1.09
N ASP A 164 13.23 19.14 -0.02
CA ASP A 164 14.46 18.97 -0.82
C ASP A 164 15.65 19.84 -0.35
N GLY A 165 15.49 20.52 0.78
CA GLY A 165 16.41 21.53 1.32
C GLY A 165 16.17 22.94 0.78
N SER A 166 15.26 23.12 -0.19
CA SER A 166 14.87 24.41 -0.75
C SER A 166 13.35 24.60 -0.86
N ARG A 167 12.61 23.52 -1.10
CA ARG A 167 11.16 23.48 -1.28
C ARG A 167 10.61 22.31 -0.51
N LYS A 168 9.39 22.54 -0.04
CA LYS A 168 8.54 21.57 0.64
C LYS A 168 7.34 21.27 -0.24
N GLN A 169 7.05 19.99 -0.46
CA GLN A 169 5.92 19.56 -1.26
C GLN A 169 5.17 18.41 -0.57
N MET A 170 3.86 18.53 -0.47
CA MET A 170 3.00 17.46 0.01
C MET A 170 3.16 16.20 -0.86
N VAL A 171 3.30 15.05 -0.22
CA VAL A 171 3.37 13.73 -0.85
C VAL A 171 2.29 12.82 -0.27
N LEU A 172 2.01 11.72 -0.96
CA LEU A 172 1.40 10.56 -0.32
C LEU A 172 2.56 9.62 0.04
N LEU A 173 2.75 9.36 1.33
CA LEU A 173 3.59 8.27 1.80
C LEU A 173 2.71 7.02 1.82
N GLU A 174 3.11 5.99 1.08
CA GLU A 174 2.44 4.70 1.08
C GLU A 174 3.29 3.71 1.87
N PRO A 175 2.70 2.92 2.78
CA PRO A 175 3.45 2.01 3.61
C PRO A 175 3.93 0.85 2.74
N ASN A 176 5.23 0.56 2.78
CA ASN A 176 5.85 -0.50 1.98
C ASN A 176 6.32 -1.68 2.83
N THR A 177 6.93 -1.39 3.99
CA THR A 177 7.44 -2.41 4.89
C THR A 177 6.94 -2.11 6.29
N PHE A 178 6.21 -3.05 6.87
CA PHE A 178 5.87 -3.05 8.29
C PHE A 178 7.13 -3.30 9.13
N GLY A 179 7.34 -2.49 10.15
CA GLY A 179 8.46 -2.57 11.08
C GLY A 179 7.98 -2.77 12.51
N ALA A 180 8.85 -3.30 13.39
CA ALA A 180 8.56 -3.37 14.83
C ALA A 180 8.58 -1.97 15.50
N GLY A 181 9.19 -1.01 14.82
CA GLY A 181 9.29 0.39 15.21
C GLY A 181 9.64 1.23 13.98
N THR A 182 9.62 2.55 14.16
CA THR A 182 9.83 3.53 13.10
C THR A 182 11.09 3.26 12.26
N GLU A 183 12.19 2.84 12.88
CA GLU A 183 13.47 2.57 12.20
C GLU A 183 13.43 1.38 11.22
N ASP A 184 12.47 0.48 11.38
CA ASP A 184 12.30 -0.71 10.55
C ASP A 184 11.17 -0.56 9.52
N THR A 185 10.49 0.60 9.51
CA THR A 185 9.44 0.92 8.53
C THR A 185 10.03 1.53 7.26
N LEU A 186 9.42 1.21 6.12
CA LEU A 186 9.71 1.88 4.85
C LEU A 186 8.42 2.42 4.25
N TYR A 187 8.52 3.65 3.76
CA TYR A 187 7.47 4.34 3.04
C TYR A 187 7.90 4.57 1.60
N THR A 188 6.93 4.64 0.70
CA THR A 188 7.16 4.95 -0.70
C THR A 188 6.44 6.21 -1.15
N VAL A 189 7.06 6.95 -2.06
CA VAL A 189 6.42 8.04 -2.81
C VAL A 189 6.54 7.77 -4.30
N GLU A 190 5.42 7.77 -5.00
CA GLU A 190 5.38 7.58 -6.45
C GLU A 190 5.43 8.88 -7.24
N GLY A 191 6.07 8.83 -8.41
CA GLY A 191 6.22 10.00 -9.26
C GLY A 191 6.98 9.78 -10.55
N ILE A 192 7.25 10.89 -11.24
CA ILE A 192 8.01 10.90 -12.49
C ILE A 192 9.38 11.53 -12.24
N TYR A 193 10.42 10.71 -12.38
CA TYR A 193 11.82 11.12 -12.34
C TYR A 193 12.24 11.76 -13.66
N LYS A 194 12.94 12.89 -13.59
CA LYS A 194 13.43 13.67 -14.73
C LYS A 194 14.92 13.95 -14.57
N PHE A 195 15.71 13.44 -15.50
CA PHE A 195 17.16 13.58 -15.46
C PHE A 195 17.59 14.97 -15.94
N ALA A 196 18.49 15.63 -15.21
CA ALA A 196 19.08 16.91 -15.60
C ALA A 196 19.90 16.81 -16.90
N ASN A 197 20.43 15.63 -17.19
CA ASN A 197 21.20 15.37 -18.40
C ASN A 197 20.33 15.24 -19.68
N GLY A 198 19.00 15.25 -19.54
CA GLY A 198 18.04 15.15 -20.64
C GLY A 198 17.70 13.73 -21.10
N GLU A 199 18.09 12.70 -20.34
CA GLU A 199 17.55 11.35 -20.51
C GLU A 199 16.02 11.32 -20.37
N SER A 200 15.39 10.29 -20.94
CA SER A 200 13.94 10.14 -20.89
C SER A 200 13.43 10.00 -19.46
N ASP A 201 12.32 10.70 -19.19
CA ASP A 201 11.58 10.61 -17.94
C ASP A 201 11.19 9.16 -17.62
N ARG A 202 11.17 8.82 -16.32
CA ARG A 202 10.85 7.48 -15.82
C ARG A 202 9.80 7.57 -14.73
N PHE A 203 8.87 6.63 -14.68
CA PHE A 203 8.11 6.40 -13.47
C PHE A 203 9.10 5.91 -12.41
N ALA A 204 9.03 6.46 -11.22
CA ALA A 204 9.93 6.12 -10.14
C ALA A 204 9.22 6.10 -8.78
N THR A 205 9.77 5.27 -7.92
CA THR A 205 9.37 5.07 -6.53
C THR A 205 10.55 5.49 -5.66
N LEU A 206 10.31 6.46 -4.78
CA LEU A 206 11.27 6.89 -3.76
C LEU A 206 10.96 6.10 -2.50
N TYR A 207 11.97 5.59 -1.82
CA TYR A 207 11.83 4.87 -0.55
C TYR A 207 12.41 5.74 0.55
N PHE A 208 11.59 6.01 1.55
CA PHE A 208 11.97 6.70 2.77
C PHE A 208 11.97 5.72 3.94
N ASP A 209 12.92 5.85 4.85
CA ASP A 209 12.80 5.22 6.16
C ASP A 209 11.78 5.96 7.05
N GLY A 210 11.33 5.31 8.11
CA GLY A 210 10.40 5.93 9.07
C GLY A 210 11.01 7.09 9.84
N GLU A 211 12.33 7.27 9.86
CA GLU A 211 12.96 8.43 10.49
C GLU A 211 12.94 9.69 9.60
N GLY A 212 12.42 9.58 8.37
CA GLY A 212 12.30 10.71 7.45
C GLY A 212 13.22 10.62 6.24
N GLY A 213 14.26 9.79 6.26
CA GLY A 213 15.38 9.83 5.32
C GLY A 213 15.09 9.13 4.00
N LEU A 214 15.43 9.77 2.87
CA LEU A 214 15.42 9.10 1.56
C LEU A 214 16.55 8.05 1.50
N VAL A 215 16.21 6.78 1.37
CA VAL A 215 17.17 5.66 1.37
C VAL A 215 17.37 5.02 0.00
N GLN A 216 16.39 5.12 -0.92
CA GLN A 216 16.50 4.50 -2.23
C GLN A 216 15.62 5.20 -3.28
N VAL A 217 16.06 5.18 -4.54
CA VAL A 217 15.25 5.61 -5.70
C VAL A 217 15.26 4.51 -6.73
N MET A 218 14.08 3.99 -7.07
CA MET A 218 13.90 2.96 -8.07
C MET A 218 13.10 3.52 -9.25
N GLY A 219 13.52 3.24 -10.48
CA GLY A 219 12.84 3.71 -11.68
C GLY A 219 12.58 2.61 -12.70
N PHE A 220 11.43 2.68 -13.36
CA PHE A 220 11.11 1.86 -14.52
C PHE A 220 11.83 2.37 -15.77
N SER A 221 11.81 1.58 -16.84
CA SER A 221 12.38 1.99 -18.13
C SER A 221 11.58 3.09 -18.85
N THR A 222 10.32 3.32 -18.45
CA THR A 222 9.41 4.30 -19.05
C THR A 222 8.60 5.02 -17.96
N THR A 223 7.75 5.97 -18.36
CA THR A 223 6.75 6.61 -17.48
C THR A 223 5.52 5.75 -17.20
N ASN A 224 5.44 4.55 -17.79
CA ASN A 224 4.44 3.54 -17.45
C ASN A 224 5.09 2.53 -16.47
N PRO A 225 4.52 2.29 -15.28
CA PRO A 225 5.10 1.41 -14.25
C PRO A 225 4.96 -0.08 -14.59
N VAL A 226 5.46 -0.50 -15.75
CA VAL A 226 5.42 -1.88 -16.22
C VAL A 226 6.83 -2.42 -16.44
N GLY A 227 7.09 -3.61 -15.88
CA GLY A 227 8.36 -4.31 -16.00
C GLY A 227 9.28 -4.11 -14.80
N PRO A 228 10.56 -4.53 -14.89
CA PRO A 228 11.49 -4.43 -13.77
C PRO A 228 11.90 -2.97 -13.51
N GLN A 229 12.12 -2.66 -12.23
CA GLN A 229 12.74 -1.41 -11.80
C GLN A 229 14.26 -1.56 -11.70
N HIS A 230 14.96 -0.43 -11.80
CA HIS A 230 16.39 -0.33 -11.55
C HIS A 230 16.67 0.84 -10.61
N GLU A 231 17.68 0.69 -9.77
CA GLU A 231 18.11 1.77 -8.89
C GLU A 231 18.65 2.95 -9.71
N ILE A 232 18.16 4.15 -9.39
CA ILE A 232 18.65 5.41 -9.91
C ILE A 232 19.51 6.03 -8.83
N THR A 233 20.76 6.37 -9.15
CA THR A 233 21.60 7.21 -8.30
C THR A 233 21.30 8.67 -8.64
N PRO A 234 20.67 9.46 -7.76
CA PRO A 234 20.28 10.82 -8.12
C PRO A 234 21.48 11.73 -8.33
N GLU A 235 21.43 12.55 -9.38
CA GLU A 235 22.42 13.59 -9.65
C GLU A 235 21.85 14.98 -9.33
N LYS A 236 22.75 15.92 -9.00
CA LYS A 236 22.36 17.30 -8.74
C LYS A 236 21.66 17.91 -9.96
N GLY A 237 20.45 18.42 -9.72
CA GLY A 237 19.59 19.03 -10.73
C GLY A 237 18.53 18.07 -11.29
N ASP A 238 18.63 16.78 -11.02
CA ASP A 238 17.55 15.84 -11.32
C ASP A 238 16.29 16.26 -10.57
N GLN A 239 15.13 15.93 -11.11
CA GLN A 239 13.86 16.36 -10.55
C GLN A 239 12.89 15.20 -10.38
N PHE A 240 11.98 15.34 -9.42
CA PHE A 240 10.92 14.37 -9.19
C PHE A 240 9.57 15.09 -9.17
N SER A 241 8.72 14.78 -10.14
CA SER A 241 7.31 15.22 -10.17
C SER A 241 6.47 14.24 -9.35
N ILE A 242 5.91 14.69 -8.23
CA ILE A 242 5.10 13.87 -7.32
C ILE A 242 3.73 13.58 -7.93
N LEU A 243 3.29 12.33 -7.84
CA LEU A 243 1.94 11.92 -8.21
C LEU A 243 1.06 11.81 -6.96
N HIS A 244 -0.09 12.48 -6.98
CA HIS A 244 -1.14 12.33 -5.96
C HIS A 244 -2.24 11.42 -6.50
N GLN A 245 -2.80 10.61 -5.61
CA GLN A 245 -3.90 9.70 -5.91
C GLN A 245 -5.26 10.36 -5.66
N TYR A 246 -6.19 10.18 -6.59
CA TYR A 246 -7.56 10.65 -6.52
C TYR A 246 -8.52 9.52 -6.88
N ILE A 247 -9.44 9.20 -5.98
CA ILE A 247 -10.50 8.23 -6.22
C ILE A 247 -11.72 8.99 -6.74
N PRO A 248 -12.21 8.74 -7.96
CA PRO A 248 -13.43 9.36 -8.46
C PRO A 248 -14.66 8.94 -7.63
N MET A 249 -15.49 9.91 -7.24
CA MET A 249 -16.76 9.61 -6.59
C MET A 249 -17.80 9.26 -7.65
N THR A 250 -18.43 8.09 -7.55
CA THR A 250 -19.52 7.68 -8.45
C THR A 250 -20.83 7.47 -7.72
N ASP A 251 -21.92 7.87 -8.37
CA ASP A 251 -23.28 7.72 -7.84
C ASP A 251 -23.76 6.26 -7.80
N THR A 252 -22.98 5.31 -8.32
CA THR A 252 -23.41 3.92 -8.54
C THR A 252 -22.74 2.89 -7.64
N GLY A 253 -21.84 3.30 -6.72
CA GLY A 253 -21.16 2.39 -5.80
C GLY A 253 -20.29 1.33 -6.50
N GLY A 254 -19.87 1.60 -7.73
CA GLY A 254 -18.98 0.72 -8.48
C GLY A 254 -17.52 1.05 -8.18
N GLU A 255 -16.64 0.07 -8.34
CA GLU A 255 -15.20 0.30 -8.33
C GLU A 255 -14.84 1.32 -9.42
N THR A 256 -14.01 2.30 -9.06
CA THR A 256 -13.51 3.32 -9.97
C THR A 256 -12.00 3.21 -10.05
N GLU A 257 -11.45 3.43 -11.24
CA GLU A 257 -10.00 3.49 -11.40
C GLU A 257 -9.46 4.75 -10.71
N THR A 258 -8.48 4.55 -9.82
CA THR A 258 -7.72 5.65 -9.20
C THR A 258 -7.01 6.48 -10.27
N VAL A 259 -7.14 7.79 -10.16
CA VAL A 259 -6.51 8.77 -11.06
C VAL A 259 -5.28 9.38 -10.39
N TYR A 260 -4.15 9.32 -11.08
CA TYR A 260 -2.89 9.92 -10.64
C TYR A 260 -2.72 11.31 -11.28
N LYS A 261 -2.43 12.32 -10.48
CA LYS A 261 -2.21 13.70 -10.96
C LYS A 261 -0.87 14.23 -10.45
N GLU A 262 -0.07 14.83 -11.33
CA GLU A 262 1.13 15.56 -10.92
C GLU A 262 0.73 16.77 -10.05
N ALA A 263 1.25 16.84 -8.83
CA ALA A 263 0.89 17.89 -7.87
C ALA A 263 2.00 18.93 -7.65
N GLY A 264 3.26 18.51 -7.67
CA GLY A 264 4.41 19.37 -7.45
C GLY A 264 5.72 18.69 -7.81
N ARG A 265 6.82 19.45 -7.70
CA ARG A 265 8.15 18.98 -8.10
C ARG A 265 9.22 19.39 -7.11
N LEU A 266 10.09 18.44 -6.79
CA LEU A 266 11.28 18.62 -5.98
C LEU A 266 12.54 18.43 -6.85
N THR A 267 13.67 19.00 -6.43
CA THR A 267 14.94 18.96 -7.17
C THR A 267 16.07 18.42 -6.30
N PHE A 268 16.77 17.40 -6.80
CA PHE A 268 17.91 16.81 -6.10
C PHE A 268 19.05 17.83 -6.04
N GLY A 269 19.49 18.12 -4.82
CA GLY A 269 20.50 19.13 -4.51
C GLY A 269 21.67 18.54 -3.71
N ASP A 270 22.30 19.38 -2.89
CA ASP A 270 23.37 18.95 -1.99
C ASP A 270 22.83 18.51 -0.61
N THR A 271 21.54 18.79 -0.33
CA THR A 271 20.87 18.44 0.92
C THR A 271 20.08 17.14 0.73
N PRO A 272 20.25 16.14 1.62
CA PRO A 272 19.40 14.95 1.63
C PRO A 272 17.93 15.31 1.82
N TRP A 273 17.04 14.59 1.13
CA TRP A 273 15.60 14.81 1.28
C TRP A 273 15.09 14.17 2.56
N THR A 274 14.19 14.87 3.24
CA THR A 274 13.51 14.38 4.43
C THR A 274 12.01 14.60 4.34
N TRP A 275 11.20 13.75 4.97
CA TRP A 275 9.77 14.03 5.17
C TRP A 275 9.48 14.53 6.58
N GLU A 276 8.39 15.27 6.73
CA GLU A 276 7.85 15.74 8.01
C GLU A 276 6.33 15.91 7.91
N GLU A 277 5.66 15.90 9.06
CA GLU A 277 4.22 16.13 9.19
C GLU A 277 3.87 17.63 9.17
N HIS A 278 2.75 17.96 8.52
CA HIS A 278 2.16 19.29 8.51
C HIS A 278 0.64 19.22 8.75
N GLU A 279 0.06 20.32 9.22
CA GLU A 279 -1.40 20.50 9.23
C GLU A 279 -1.97 20.30 7.81
N ALA A 280 -2.92 19.37 7.68
CA ALA A 280 -3.61 19.13 6.43
C ALA A 280 -4.67 20.21 6.15
N ALA A 281 -5.08 20.30 4.89
CA ALA A 281 -6.09 21.26 4.49
C ALA A 281 -7.46 20.96 5.11
N LYS A 282 -8.09 21.96 5.71
CA LYS A 282 -9.46 21.90 6.25
C LYS A 282 -10.46 21.39 5.23
N GLY A 283 -11.48 20.67 5.69
CA GLY A 283 -12.51 20.11 4.83
C GLY A 283 -13.21 18.88 5.38
N GLN A 284 -13.95 18.20 4.51
CA GLN A 284 -14.57 16.91 4.81
C GLN A 284 -13.56 15.80 4.51
N TYR A 285 -13.46 14.86 5.44
CA TYR A 285 -12.57 13.71 5.36
C TYR A 285 -13.36 12.41 5.45
N LEU A 286 -12.87 11.39 4.76
CA LEU A 286 -13.29 10.00 4.91
C LEU A 286 -12.11 9.25 5.53
N ILE A 287 -12.32 8.69 6.71
CA ILE A 287 -11.34 7.86 7.40
C ILE A 287 -11.78 6.41 7.25
N GLY A 288 -10.85 5.52 6.90
CA GLY A 288 -11.08 4.10 6.77
C GLY A 288 -10.20 3.31 7.73
N ILE A 289 -10.76 2.28 8.36
CA ILE A 289 -10.00 1.21 8.99
C ILE A 289 -10.12 0.00 8.08
N ILE A 290 -8.97 -0.45 7.57
CA ILE A 290 -8.89 -1.54 6.59
C ILE A 290 -8.18 -2.72 7.24
N ALA A 291 -8.75 -3.91 7.14
CA ALA A 291 -8.14 -5.16 7.53
C ALA A 291 -7.82 -5.98 6.29
N GLU A 292 -6.59 -6.47 6.18
CA GLU A 292 -6.15 -7.41 5.15
C GLU A 292 -6.03 -8.80 5.77
N ASP A 293 -6.50 -9.84 5.07
CA ASP A 293 -6.25 -11.23 5.46
C ASP A 293 -4.93 -11.78 4.88
N GLN A 294 -4.51 -12.96 5.30
CA GLN A 294 -3.27 -13.59 4.83
C GLN A 294 -3.32 -14.07 3.37
N ASP A 295 -4.47 -13.96 2.69
CA ASP A 295 -4.62 -14.17 1.25
C ASP A 295 -4.71 -12.82 0.48
N GLY A 296 -4.53 -11.68 1.16
CA GLY A 296 -4.54 -10.35 0.54
C GLY A 296 -5.93 -9.85 0.13
N ASN A 297 -7.00 -10.38 0.74
CA ASN A 297 -8.32 -9.78 0.66
C ASN A 297 -8.41 -8.64 1.67
N SER A 298 -9.03 -7.52 1.26
CA SER A 298 -9.19 -6.35 2.12
C SER A 298 -10.65 -6.12 2.47
N TYR A 299 -10.89 -5.77 3.73
CA TYR A 299 -12.17 -5.45 4.33
C TYR A 299 -12.06 -4.06 4.94
N ALA A 300 -13.06 -3.21 4.77
CA ALA A 300 -12.94 -1.83 5.20
C ALA A 300 -14.26 -1.30 5.77
N GLU A 301 -14.15 -0.53 6.83
CA GLU A 301 -15.22 0.34 7.31
C GLU A 301 -14.75 1.79 7.25
N TYR A 302 -15.69 2.71 7.03
CA TYR A 302 -15.38 4.11 6.83
C TYR A 302 -16.28 5.02 7.67
N VAL A 303 -15.73 6.13 8.13
CA VAL A 303 -16.45 7.20 8.82
C VAL A 303 -16.06 8.55 8.25
N ALA A 304 -17.05 9.45 8.13
CA ALA A 304 -16.81 10.81 7.67
C ALA A 304 -16.66 11.76 8.86
N VAL A 305 -15.65 12.64 8.80
CA VAL A 305 -15.38 13.65 9.83
C VAL A 305 -15.01 14.99 9.20
N THR A 306 -14.97 16.05 10.01
CA THR A 306 -14.61 17.40 9.56
C THR A 306 -13.26 17.85 10.16
N ALA A 307 -12.33 18.28 9.30
CA ALA A 307 -11.12 18.98 9.72
C ALA A 307 -11.37 20.50 9.75
N GLU A 308 -11.19 21.13 10.91
CA GLU A 308 -11.55 22.54 11.18
C GLU A 308 -10.43 23.56 11.25
#